data_AF-A0A7S3V1Y5-F1
#
_entry.id   AF-A0A7S3V1Y5-F1
#
_cell.length_a   1.000
_cell.length_b   1.000
_cell.length_c   1.000
_cell.angle_alpha   90.00
_cell.angle_beta   90.00
_cell.angle_gamma   90.00
#
_symmetry.space_group_name_H-M   'P 1'
#
loop_
_entity.id
_entity.type
_entity.pdbx_description
1 polymer ?
#
loop_
_entity_poly.entity_id
_entity_poly.type
_entity_poly.pdbx_seq_one_letter_code
_entity_poly.pdbx_strand_id
1 'polypeptide(L)'
;GVNFPAHLVIIKGTEYYDAKTKRYQPFPVTDVLQMMGRAGRPQFDDDAVAMIFVQDTLKDFYKKFLYEPFPVESHLPEFLHNHINAEISSGSISSRRDAVQYLGWTYFFRRLPKNPSYYNLHDNAVDSIAEYLVELVDNILYDLQRCSCIQIAQVENIFQLGKNEGKWASKTQVKLPPSGKSQSSNRIIEEVRIVPTYLCHIASFYYLDYTTVSLFKKALAAPKDSYFYGFLREDDEEARLFTLAKLLADATEYSEVPVRHNEELINAELSKVLPWELTGPLEASFESPHAKTFLLLQAHWKGVPMPIKDYVNDTKSVLDQAPRVVNAMVEIAAKLSLLRQTFSVMRISQLIAQARWWDDPPIMQIPYVTFEIAMKMEMLWKKRNEKCNSSLRLLDLMRIDSRDVEGLLNNAGMRNVKHRNVAGRAIKRIPDIQLASAECSIIEVNRSHIETDTDDLSLKETTVYQKVVSVVIKNDTSSNVGLPFSSSHVKSKDLLCWIVLTKGNDRLVALQSVVVGRNQTERKISLEMEAVVPTHVHLVFSSIMGLDISMPIKLQTKTKV
;
A
#
# COMPACT_ATOMS: atom_id res chain seq x y z
N GLY A 1 -17.62 10.52 -14.08
CA GLY A 1 -18.28 11.14 -15.25
C GLY A 1 -19.77 10.97 -15.14
N VAL A 2 -20.53 12.03 -15.40
CA VAL A 2 -21.99 12.04 -15.33
C VAL A 2 -22.53 12.05 -16.77
N ASN A 3 -23.47 11.15 -17.11
CA ASN A 3 -23.99 11.02 -18.47
C ASN A 3 -25.36 11.70 -18.62
N PHE A 4 -25.37 13.03 -18.60
CA PHE A 4 -26.57 13.84 -18.85
C PHE A 4 -26.33 14.76 -20.04
N PRO A 5 -26.78 14.39 -21.26
CA PRO A 5 -26.72 15.27 -22.41
C PRO A 5 -27.82 16.35 -22.30
N ALA A 6 -27.52 17.57 -22.75
CA ALA A 6 -28.41 18.72 -22.66
C ALA A 6 -28.38 19.54 -23.96
N HIS A 7 -29.45 20.29 -24.25
CA HIS A 7 -29.47 21.22 -25.39
C HIS A 7 -28.59 22.45 -25.14
N LEU A 8 -28.69 23.03 -23.93
CA LEU A 8 -27.91 24.17 -23.48
C LEU A 8 -27.01 23.74 -22.31
N VAL A 9 -25.70 23.98 -22.46
CA VAL A 9 -24.73 23.86 -21.36
C VAL A 9 -24.18 25.24 -21.03
N ILE A 10 -24.24 25.60 -19.76
CA ILE A 10 -23.64 26.83 -19.25
C ILE A 10 -22.46 26.45 -18.33
N ILE A 11 -21.26 26.89 -18.70
CA ILE A 11 -20.05 26.79 -17.87
C ILE A 11 -19.83 28.15 -17.23
N LYS A 12 -20.17 28.26 -15.94
CA LYS A 12 -20.06 29.52 -15.19
C LYS A 12 -18.75 29.55 -14.41
N GLY A 13 -17.77 30.28 -14.93
CA GLY A 13 -16.43 30.36 -14.36
C GLY A 13 -15.55 29.20 -14.83
N THR A 14 -14.31 29.49 -15.18
CA THR A 14 -13.35 28.54 -15.75
C THR A 14 -12.14 28.33 -14.84
N GLU A 15 -12.30 28.57 -13.54
CA GLU A 15 -11.22 28.55 -12.57
C GLU A 15 -11.65 27.81 -11.31
N TYR A 16 -10.70 27.21 -10.61
CA TYR A 16 -10.86 26.65 -9.29
C TYR A 16 -9.80 27.17 -8.34
N TYR A 17 -10.12 27.24 -7.05
CA TYR A 17 -9.17 27.61 -6.03
C TYR A 17 -8.26 26.43 -5.71
N ASP A 18 -6.96 26.59 -5.91
CA ASP A 18 -5.95 25.64 -5.44
C ASP A 18 -5.37 26.12 -4.10
N ALA A 19 -5.58 25.33 -3.06
CA ALA A 19 -5.07 25.63 -1.72
C ALA A 19 -3.54 25.50 -1.63
N LYS A 20 -2.89 24.67 -2.45
CA LYS A 20 -1.42 24.51 -2.44
C LYS A 20 -0.74 25.81 -2.85
N THR A 21 -1.23 26.44 -3.92
CA THR A 21 -0.69 27.71 -4.45
C THR A 21 -1.39 28.96 -3.91
N LYS A 22 -2.48 28.79 -3.15
CA LYS A 22 -3.38 29.86 -2.65
C LYS A 22 -3.87 30.80 -3.75
N ARG A 23 -4.10 30.26 -4.95
CA ARG A 23 -4.47 31.01 -6.15
C ARG A 23 -5.57 30.29 -6.91
N TYR A 24 -6.33 31.07 -7.66
CA TYR A 24 -7.23 30.51 -8.67
C TYR A 24 -6.40 30.02 -9.84
N GLN A 25 -6.59 28.76 -10.21
CA GLN A 25 -5.99 28.14 -11.38
C GLN A 25 -7.09 27.89 -12.42
N PRO A 26 -6.78 28.07 -13.71
CA PRO A 26 -7.73 27.76 -14.76
C PRO A 26 -7.99 26.26 -14.81
N PHE A 27 -9.22 25.87 -15.16
CA PHE A 27 -9.52 24.46 -15.45
C PHE A 27 -8.70 23.97 -16.64
N PRO A 28 -8.24 22.71 -16.61
CA PRO A 28 -7.71 22.06 -17.80
C PRO A 28 -8.69 22.20 -18.97
N VAL A 29 -8.19 22.56 -20.15
CA VAL A 29 -9.04 22.76 -21.34
C VAL A 29 -9.84 21.50 -21.67
N THR A 30 -9.29 20.32 -21.39
CA THR A 30 -9.96 19.03 -21.54
C THR A 30 -11.24 18.91 -20.70
N ASP A 31 -11.25 19.48 -19.50
CA ASP A 31 -12.42 19.43 -18.61
C ASP A 31 -13.50 20.37 -19.12
N VAL A 32 -13.12 21.56 -19.58
CA VAL A 32 -14.02 22.52 -20.23
C VAL A 32 -14.60 21.92 -21.51
N LEU A 33 -13.78 21.25 -22.33
CA LEU A 33 -14.22 20.51 -23.51
C LEU A 33 -15.16 19.36 -23.14
N GLN A 34 -14.90 18.64 -22.04
CA GLN A 34 -15.77 17.56 -21.57
C GLN A 34 -17.13 18.08 -21.07
N MET A 35 -17.15 19.24 -20.41
CA MET A 35 -18.38 19.92 -19.99
C MET A 35 -19.16 20.41 -21.22
N MET A 36 -18.48 21.09 -22.14
CA MET A 36 -19.05 21.57 -23.40
C MET A 36 -19.61 20.42 -24.24
N GLY A 37 -18.91 19.29 -24.31
CA GLY A 37 -19.34 18.09 -25.05
C GLY A 37 -20.59 17.41 -24.49
N ARG A 38 -21.17 17.90 -23.39
CA ARG A 38 -22.51 17.52 -22.93
C ARG A 38 -23.62 18.28 -23.68
N ALA A 39 -23.28 19.36 -24.37
CA ALA A 39 -24.18 20.08 -25.26
C ALA A 39 -24.36 19.25 -26.54
N GLY A 40 -25.57 18.74 -26.74
CA GLY A 40 -25.91 17.88 -27.87
C GLY A 40 -26.74 16.69 -27.42
N ARG A 41 -27.96 16.61 -27.94
CA ARG A 41 -28.84 15.45 -27.81
C ARG A 41 -29.13 14.90 -29.20
N PRO A 42 -28.27 14.01 -29.72
CA PRO A 42 -28.51 13.37 -31.01
C PRO A 42 -29.92 12.76 -31.01
N GLN A 43 -30.68 12.95 -32.09
CA GLN A 43 -32.08 12.55 -32.28
C GLN A 43 -33.16 13.45 -31.67
N PHE A 44 -32.82 14.41 -30.79
CA PHE A 44 -33.80 15.29 -30.16
C PHE A 44 -33.70 16.74 -30.60
N ASP A 45 -32.48 17.24 -30.79
CA ASP A 45 -32.21 18.62 -31.21
C ASP A 45 -31.41 18.63 -32.51
N ASP A 46 -31.68 19.61 -33.37
CA ASP A 46 -30.92 19.86 -34.61
C ASP A 46 -29.63 20.64 -34.36
N ASP A 47 -29.60 21.41 -33.27
CA ASP A 47 -28.48 22.22 -32.82
C ASP A 47 -28.27 22.10 -31.29
N ALA A 48 -27.12 22.55 -30.84
CA ALA A 48 -26.76 22.58 -29.43
C ALA A 48 -25.98 23.85 -29.11
N VAL A 49 -26.20 24.39 -27.92
CA VAL A 49 -25.59 25.65 -27.50
C VAL A 49 -24.75 25.41 -26.25
N ALA A 50 -23.50 25.87 -26.28
CA ALA A 50 -22.62 25.92 -25.11
C ALA A 50 -22.22 27.37 -24.85
N MET A 51 -22.43 27.84 -23.62
CA MET A 51 -22.10 29.19 -23.17
C MET A 51 -21.04 29.11 -22.08
N ILE A 52 -19.87 29.69 -22.34
CA ILE A 52 -18.73 29.66 -21.43
C ILE A 52 -18.48 31.08 -20.91
N PHE A 53 -18.67 31.26 -19.60
CA PHE A 53 -18.33 32.51 -18.91
C PHE A 53 -16.89 32.43 -18.41
N VAL A 54 -16.01 33.23 -19.01
CA VAL A 54 -14.56 33.29 -18.76
C VAL A 54 -14.13 34.73 -18.50
N GLN A 55 -13.04 34.94 -17.78
CA GLN A 55 -12.39 36.23 -17.67
C GLN A 55 -11.90 36.72 -19.05
N ASP A 56 -11.98 38.03 -19.31
CA ASP A 56 -11.66 38.61 -20.61
C ASP A 56 -10.25 38.28 -21.10
N THR A 57 -9.28 38.20 -20.18
CA THR A 57 -7.88 37.81 -20.44
C THR A 57 -7.72 36.40 -21.02
N LEU A 58 -8.62 35.48 -20.68
CA LEU A 58 -8.58 34.08 -21.10
C LEU A 58 -9.50 33.79 -22.30
N LYS A 59 -10.30 34.77 -22.74
CA LYS A 59 -11.28 34.60 -23.80
C LYS A 59 -10.64 34.16 -25.12
N ASP A 60 -9.56 34.82 -25.54
CA ASP A 60 -8.88 34.49 -26.80
C ASP A 60 -8.17 33.13 -26.73
N PHE A 61 -7.66 32.77 -25.55
CA PHE A 61 -7.09 31.44 -25.28
C PHE A 61 -8.14 30.36 -25.51
N TYR A 62 -9.29 30.42 -24.84
CA TYR A 62 -10.36 29.42 -25.03
C TYR A 62 -10.93 29.46 -26.45
N LYS A 63 -11.12 30.65 -27.04
CA LYS A 63 -11.59 30.76 -28.43
C LYS A 63 -10.67 29.99 -29.38
N LYS A 64 -9.35 30.15 -29.26
CA LYS A 64 -8.39 29.44 -30.11
C LYS A 64 -8.53 27.92 -29.95
N PHE A 65 -8.52 27.40 -28.72
CA PHE A 65 -8.52 25.95 -28.48
C PHE A 65 -9.88 25.25 -28.63
N LEU A 66 -10.97 26.01 -28.76
CA LEU A 66 -12.29 25.45 -29.12
C LEU A 66 -12.44 25.22 -30.63
N TYR A 67 -11.78 26.05 -31.45
CA TYR A 67 -11.85 25.97 -32.92
C TYR A 67 -10.63 25.29 -33.56
N GLU A 68 -9.48 25.30 -32.87
CA GLU A 68 -8.26 24.62 -33.29
C GLU A 68 -7.95 23.44 -32.35
N PRO A 69 -7.41 22.32 -32.87
CA PRO A 69 -7.05 21.18 -32.05
C PRO A 69 -5.94 21.52 -31.05
N PHE A 70 -6.09 21.04 -29.81
CA PHE A 70 -5.12 21.27 -28.73
C PHE A 70 -3.82 20.48 -28.94
N PRO A 71 -2.63 21.12 -28.91
CA PRO A 71 -1.37 20.41 -28.99
C PRO A 71 -1.12 19.63 -27.69
N VAL A 72 -0.99 18.31 -27.81
CA VAL A 72 -0.72 17.42 -26.68
C VAL A 72 0.79 17.23 -26.53
N GLU A 73 1.31 17.48 -25.32
CA GLU A 73 2.71 17.25 -24.94
C GLU A 73 2.80 16.20 -23.82
N SER A 74 3.94 15.51 -23.74
CA SER A 74 4.19 14.52 -22.69
C SER A 74 4.64 15.18 -21.38
N HIS A 75 4.02 14.78 -20.25
CA HIS A 75 4.47 15.11 -18.88
C HIS A 75 5.19 13.94 -18.20
N LEU A 76 5.55 12.90 -18.97
CA LEU A 76 6.24 11.71 -18.45
C LEU A 76 7.50 12.00 -17.60
N PRO A 77 8.35 13.00 -17.90
CA PRO A 77 9.57 13.24 -17.11
C PRO A 77 9.31 13.46 -15.61
N GLU A 78 8.19 14.07 -15.24
CA GLU A 78 7.83 14.35 -13.84
C GLU A 78 7.50 13.06 -13.05
N PHE A 79 7.05 12.00 -13.74
CA PHE A 79 6.61 10.75 -13.12
C PHE A 79 7.54 9.56 -13.45
N LEU A 80 8.66 9.83 -14.12
CA LEU A 80 9.50 8.80 -14.73
C LEU A 80 10.21 7.93 -13.68
N HIS A 81 10.49 8.45 -12.48
CA HIS A 81 11.09 7.69 -11.38
C HIS A 81 10.32 6.41 -11.06
N ASN A 82 9.00 6.48 -10.98
CA ASN A 82 8.16 5.32 -10.65
C ASN A 82 8.11 4.29 -11.77
N HIS A 83 8.07 4.74 -13.02
CA HIS A 83 8.08 3.86 -14.18
C HIS A 83 9.42 3.12 -14.30
N ILE A 84 10.55 3.84 -14.21
CA ILE A 84 11.87 3.23 -14.24
C ILE A 84 12.05 2.27 -13.05
N ASN A 85 11.60 2.64 -11.85
CA ASN A 85 11.64 1.76 -10.68
C ASN A 85 10.82 0.47 -10.89
N ALA A 86 9.65 0.55 -11.53
CA ALA A 86 8.83 -0.62 -11.84
C ALA A 86 9.49 -1.54 -12.88
N GLU A 87 10.07 -0.96 -13.93
CA GLU A 87 10.77 -1.72 -14.97
C GLU A 87 12.06 -2.39 -14.44
N ILE A 88 12.79 -1.73 -13.55
CA ILE A 88 13.94 -2.32 -12.83
C ILE A 88 13.48 -3.46 -11.93
N SER A 89 12.36 -3.30 -11.20
CA SER A 89 11.77 -4.39 -10.39
C SER A 89 11.36 -5.60 -11.24
N SER A 90 10.92 -5.39 -12.48
CA SER A 90 10.51 -6.46 -13.39
C SER A 90 11.67 -7.17 -14.06
N GLY A 91 12.86 -6.54 -14.07
CA GLY A 91 14.06 -7.00 -14.76
C GLY A 91 14.17 -6.57 -16.23
N SER A 92 13.24 -5.75 -16.75
CA SER A 92 13.33 -5.15 -18.09
C SER A 92 14.51 -4.20 -18.23
N ILE A 93 14.79 -3.42 -17.18
CA ILE A 93 15.92 -2.48 -17.12
C ILE A 93 16.98 -3.04 -16.18
N SER A 94 18.14 -3.39 -16.73
CA SER A 94 19.28 -3.93 -15.98
C SER A 94 20.53 -3.06 -16.10
N SER A 95 20.56 -2.16 -17.08
CA SER A 95 21.68 -1.26 -17.38
C SER A 95 21.19 0.16 -17.71
N ARG A 96 22.09 1.15 -17.65
CA ARG A 96 21.80 2.53 -18.10
C ARG A 96 21.36 2.58 -19.56
N ARG A 97 21.94 1.73 -20.41
CA ARG A 97 21.60 1.66 -21.84
C ARG A 97 20.15 1.20 -22.02
N ASP A 98 19.71 0.22 -21.24
CA ASP A 98 18.33 -0.29 -21.27
C ASP A 98 17.34 0.81 -20.88
N ALA A 99 17.67 1.64 -19.88
CA ALA A 99 16.83 2.75 -19.45
C ALA A 99 16.68 3.83 -20.53
N VAL A 100 17.76 4.20 -21.23
CA VAL A 100 17.68 5.12 -22.38
C VAL A 100 16.89 4.50 -23.53
N GLN A 101 17.07 3.21 -23.79
CA GLN A 101 16.31 2.48 -24.80
C GLN A 101 14.81 2.44 -24.47
N TYR A 102 14.45 2.26 -23.19
CA TYR A 102 13.07 2.33 -22.71
C TYR A 102 12.42 3.68 -23.06
N LEU A 103 13.13 4.79 -22.85
CA LEU A 103 12.63 6.12 -23.22
C LEU A 103 12.35 6.24 -24.72
N GLY A 104 13.12 5.56 -25.58
CA GLY A 104 12.90 5.52 -27.03
C GLY A 104 11.50 5.02 -27.45
N TRP A 105 10.82 4.23 -26.61
CA TRP A 105 9.47 3.71 -26.88
C TRP A 105 8.35 4.67 -26.47
N THR A 106 8.68 5.77 -25.78
CA THR A 106 7.68 6.65 -25.17
C THR A 106 7.17 7.72 -26.14
N TYR A 107 5.97 8.25 -25.87
CA TYR A 107 5.46 9.43 -26.58
C TYR A 107 6.34 10.66 -26.35
N PHE A 108 6.94 10.78 -25.15
CA PHE A 108 7.92 11.80 -24.80
C PHE A 108 9.07 11.88 -25.81
N PHE A 109 9.72 10.75 -26.12
CA PHE A 109 10.81 10.71 -27.09
C PHE A 109 10.40 11.19 -28.48
N ARG A 110 9.16 10.92 -28.91
CA ARG A 110 8.62 11.41 -30.19
C ARG A 110 8.34 12.93 -30.20
N ARG A 111 8.15 13.55 -29.03
CA ARG A 111 7.85 14.98 -28.87
C ARG A 111 9.09 15.84 -28.69
N LEU A 112 10.14 15.31 -28.08
CA LEU A 112 11.43 16.01 -27.88
C LEU A 112 11.92 16.78 -29.11
N PRO A 113 12.07 16.18 -30.31
CA PRO A 113 12.55 16.90 -31.49
C PRO A 113 11.52 17.88 -32.09
N LYS A 114 10.23 17.74 -31.77
CA LYS A 114 9.14 18.56 -32.32
C LYS A 114 8.94 19.86 -31.56
N ASN A 115 9.17 19.86 -30.25
CA ASN A 115 9.01 21.02 -29.39
C ASN A 115 10.04 21.00 -28.25
N PRO A 116 11.34 21.18 -28.56
CA PRO A 116 12.43 21.06 -27.58
C PRO A 116 12.30 22.10 -26.44
N SER A 117 11.88 23.32 -26.77
CA SER A 117 11.75 24.41 -25.79
C SER A 117 10.75 24.10 -24.67
N TYR A 118 9.72 23.28 -24.94
CA TYR A 118 8.79 22.81 -23.90
C TYR A 118 9.49 21.95 -22.83
N TYR A 119 10.51 21.21 -23.23
CA TYR A 119 11.29 20.30 -22.38
C TYR A 119 12.57 20.95 -21.84
N ASN A 120 12.69 22.28 -21.90
CA ASN A 120 13.88 23.06 -21.55
C ASN A 120 15.13 22.72 -22.37
N LEU A 121 14.95 22.25 -23.61
CA LEU A 121 16.03 22.07 -24.57
C LEU A 121 16.20 23.34 -25.43
N HIS A 122 17.44 23.76 -25.62
CA HIS A 122 17.79 24.94 -26.41
C HIS A 122 17.91 24.66 -27.92
N ASP A 123 18.06 23.38 -28.28
CA ASP A 123 18.45 22.89 -29.59
C ASP A 123 17.66 21.60 -29.92
N ASN A 124 17.57 21.25 -31.21
CA ASN A 124 16.92 20.02 -31.70
C ASN A 124 17.89 19.04 -32.38
N ALA A 125 19.20 19.24 -32.24
CA ALA A 125 20.24 18.32 -32.67
C ALA A 125 20.12 16.99 -31.92
N VAL A 126 20.45 15.92 -32.65
CA VAL A 126 20.36 14.55 -32.15
C VAL A 126 21.28 14.35 -30.94
N ASP A 127 22.46 14.98 -30.96
CA ASP A 127 23.44 14.86 -29.89
C ASP A 127 22.96 15.51 -28.59
N SER A 128 22.37 16.71 -28.65
CA SER A 128 21.83 17.40 -27.46
C SER A 128 20.62 16.68 -26.87
N ILE A 129 19.76 16.10 -27.71
CA ILE A 129 18.65 15.27 -27.25
C ILE A 129 19.18 14.00 -26.55
N ALA A 130 20.21 13.36 -27.11
CA ALA A 130 20.83 12.19 -26.52
C ALA A 130 21.48 12.51 -25.17
N GLU A 131 22.22 13.62 -25.09
CA GLU A 131 22.84 14.10 -23.84
C GLU A 131 21.80 14.34 -22.75
N TYR A 132 20.71 15.03 -23.09
CA TYR A 132 19.61 15.28 -22.17
C TYR A 132 18.91 14.00 -21.67
N LEU A 133 18.71 13.01 -22.55
CA LEU A 133 18.12 11.73 -22.15
C LEU A 133 19.03 10.95 -21.19
N VAL A 134 20.35 11.00 -21.41
CA VAL A 134 21.33 10.39 -20.52
C VAL A 134 21.34 11.10 -19.16
N GLU A 135 21.39 12.43 -19.16
CA GLU A 135 21.33 13.23 -17.92
C GLU A 135 20.05 12.96 -17.12
N LEU A 136 18.90 12.90 -17.80
CA LEU A 136 17.61 12.58 -17.18
C LEU A 136 17.64 11.20 -16.52
N VAL A 137 18.14 10.18 -17.22
CA VAL A 137 18.26 8.82 -16.66
C VAL A 137 19.23 8.79 -15.48
N ASP A 138 20.38 9.45 -15.57
CA ASP A 138 21.36 9.47 -14.48
C ASP A 138 20.82 10.17 -13.24
N ASN A 139 20.09 11.27 -13.38
CA ASN A 139 19.42 11.95 -12.27
C ASN A 139 18.39 11.04 -11.59
N ILE A 140 17.59 10.32 -12.37
CA ILE A 140 16.57 9.39 -11.82
C ILE A 140 17.23 8.21 -11.10
N LEU A 141 18.28 7.61 -11.69
CA LEU A 141 19.01 6.53 -11.05
C LEU A 141 19.69 7.01 -9.75
N TYR A 142 20.23 8.22 -9.75
CA TYR A 142 20.80 8.84 -8.56
C TYR A 142 19.75 9.01 -7.44
N ASP A 143 18.57 9.54 -7.77
CA ASP A 143 17.48 9.72 -6.81
C ASP A 143 16.94 8.39 -6.26
N LEU A 144 16.75 7.39 -7.14
CA LEU A 144 16.33 6.05 -6.74
C LEU A 144 17.38 5.37 -5.86
N GLN A 145 18.67 5.57 -6.13
CA GLN A 145 19.75 5.06 -5.31
C GLN A 145 19.78 5.76 -3.94
N ARG A 146 19.63 7.08 -3.90
CA ARG A 146 19.55 7.87 -2.66
C ARG A 146 18.35 7.45 -1.79
N CYS A 147 17.24 7.05 -2.41
CA CYS A 147 16.08 6.51 -1.73
C CYS A 147 16.25 5.04 -1.27
N SER A 148 17.40 4.43 -1.59
CA SER A 148 17.69 3.00 -1.38
C SER A 148 16.77 2.04 -2.16
N CYS A 149 16.13 2.49 -3.24
CA CYS A 149 15.31 1.62 -4.08
C CYS A 149 16.19 0.73 -4.95
N ILE A 150 17.31 1.25 -5.47
CA ILE A 150 18.23 0.51 -6.32
C ILE A 150 19.65 0.48 -5.74
N GLN A 151 20.41 -0.54 -6.12
CA GLN A 151 21.85 -0.63 -5.90
C GLN A 151 22.56 -0.73 -7.25
N ILE A 152 23.67 0.00 -7.38
CA ILE A 152 24.49 -0.02 -8.57
C ILE A 152 25.72 -0.86 -8.24
N ALA A 153 25.84 -2.03 -8.87
CA ALA A 153 26.92 -2.98 -8.63
C ALA A 153 27.82 -3.12 -9.86
N GLN A 154 29.14 -3.14 -9.63
CA GLN A 154 30.12 -3.59 -10.62
C GLN A 154 30.09 -5.12 -10.69
N VAL A 155 30.29 -5.70 -11.88
CA VAL A 155 30.15 -7.14 -12.15
C VAL A 155 30.98 -8.02 -11.20
N GLU A 156 32.15 -7.56 -10.77
CA GLU A 156 33.02 -8.27 -9.82
C GLU A 156 32.39 -8.42 -8.41
N ASN A 157 31.50 -7.50 -8.02
CA ASN A 157 30.85 -7.48 -6.70
C ASN A 157 29.47 -8.18 -6.67
N ILE A 158 28.92 -8.58 -7.82
CA ILE A 158 27.60 -9.23 -7.89
C ILE A 158 27.63 -10.62 -7.22
N PHE A 159 28.77 -11.32 -7.31
CA PHE A 159 28.97 -12.61 -6.62
C PHE A 159 29.02 -12.48 -5.09
N GLN A 160 29.25 -11.28 -4.55
CA GLN A 160 29.21 -11.00 -3.12
C GLN A 160 27.81 -10.56 -2.65
N LEU A 161 27.06 -9.80 -3.46
CA LEU A 161 25.69 -9.37 -3.14
C LEU A 161 24.68 -10.53 -3.15
N GLY A 162 24.87 -11.51 -4.04
CA GLY A 162 24.09 -12.75 -4.05
C GLY A 162 24.27 -13.65 -2.81
N LYS A 163 25.22 -13.32 -1.92
CA LYS A 163 25.38 -14.00 -0.62
C LYS A 163 24.38 -13.52 0.44
N ASN A 164 23.76 -12.35 0.26
CA ASN A 164 22.92 -11.72 1.29
C ASN A 164 21.43 -11.58 0.90
N GLU A 165 21.06 -11.69 -0.38
CA GLU A 165 19.66 -11.64 -0.79
C GLU A 165 19.29 -12.85 -1.65
N GLY A 166 18.60 -13.81 -1.03
CA GLY A 166 18.12 -15.01 -1.67
C GLY A 166 17.09 -14.74 -2.77
N LYS A 167 17.35 -15.37 -3.92
CA LYS A 167 16.42 -15.70 -5.03
C LYS A 167 15.94 -14.58 -5.95
N TRP A 168 16.71 -14.27 -6.99
CA TRP A 168 16.19 -14.08 -8.37
C TRP A 168 17.30 -14.36 -9.40
N ALA A 169 17.49 -15.63 -9.74
CA ALA A 169 18.27 -16.03 -10.91
C ALA A 169 17.48 -17.07 -11.70
N SER A 170 16.49 -16.61 -12.46
CA SER A 170 15.91 -17.40 -13.55
C SER A 170 16.97 -17.54 -14.65
N LYS A 171 17.40 -18.77 -14.88
CA LYS A 171 18.25 -19.18 -16.01
C LYS A 171 17.64 -18.69 -17.33
N THR A 172 18.28 -17.73 -17.97
CA THR A 172 18.10 -17.48 -19.41
C THR A 172 19.37 -17.95 -20.10
N GLN A 173 19.39 -19.21 -20.53
CA GLN A 173 20.40 -19.70 -21.47
C GLN A 173 20.08 -19.12 -22.85
N VAL A 174 20.78 -18.06 -23.24
CA VAL A 174 20.82 -17.63 -24.63
C VAL A 174 21.92 -18.44 -25.33
N LYS A 175 21.52 -19.32 -26.26
CA LYS A 175 22.43 -20.03 -27.17
C LYS A 175 23.07 -19.02 -28.13
N LEU A 176 24.40 -18.98 -28.17
CA LEU A 176 25.19 -18.26 -29.18
C LEU A 176 25.30 -19.10 -30.47
N PRO A 177 25.26 -18.50 -31.68
CA PRO A 177 25.72 -19.14 -32.90
C PRO A 177 27.27 -19.04 -33.03
N PRO A 178 27.92 -19.92 -33.81
CA PRO A 178 29.37 -20.03 -33.81
C PRO A 178 30.06 -19.13 -34.85
N SER A 179 31.26 -18.72 -34.45
CA SER A 179 32.46 -18.45 -35.27
C SER A 179 32.50 -17.25 -36.23
N GLY A 180 33.48 -16.38 -35.99
CA GLY A 180 34.02 -15.40 -36.94
C GLY A 180 35.09 -14.54 -36.27
N LYS A 181 36.36 -14.91 -36.44
CA LYS A 181 37.54 -14.25 -35.86
C LYS A 181 37.71 -12.83 -36.41
N SER A 182 37.98 -11.84 -35.55
CA SER A 182 39.19 -11.00 -35.63
C SER A 182 39.20 -9.96 -34.50
N GLN A 183 40.38 -9.87 -33.88
CA GLN A 183 40.72 -9.01 -32.77
C GLN A 183 40.74 -7.54 -33.21
N SER A 184 40.13 -6.66 -32.41
CA SER A 184 40.75 -5.38 -32.07
C SER A 184 40.11 -4.82 -30.79
N SER A 185 40.99 -4.46 -29.85
CA SER A 185 40.75 -3.55 -28.72
C SER A 185 39.66 -3.93 -27.70
N ASN A 186 40.00 -4.88 -26.82
CA ASN A 186 39.36 -5.06 -25.51
C ASN A 186 39.57 -3.80 -24.63
N ARG A 187 38.71 -2.79 -24.76
CA ARG A 187 38.29 -2.02 -23.59
C ARG A 187 37.26 -2.89 -22.87
N ILE A 188 37.63 -3.49 -21.75
CA ILE A 188 36.66 -4.07 -20.82
C ILE A 188 35.82 -2.88 -20.34
N ILE A 189 34.67 -2.67 -20.96
CA ILE A 189 33.67 -1.75 -20.42
C ILE A 189 33.18 -2.47 -19.17
N GLU A 190 33.59 -2.01 -17.99
CA GLU A 190 33.00 -2.44 -16.73
C GLU A 190 31.49 -2.21 -16.82
N GLU A 191 30.72 -3.25 -17.14
CA GLU A 191 29.28 -3.13 -17.32
C GLU A 191 28.62 -2.97 -15.95
N VAL A 192 28.42 -1.73 -15.56
CA VAL A 192 27.66 -1.35 -14.37
C VAL A 192 26.23 -1.90 -14.47
N ARG A 193 25.86 -2.79 -13.55
CA ARG A 193 24.50 -3.36 -13.47
C ARG A 193 23.69 -2.72 -12.36
N ILE A 194 22.41 -2.52 -12.66
CA ILE A 194 21.42 -2.01 -11.73
C ILE A 194 20.72 -3.21 -11.10
N VAL A 195 20.73 -3.28 -9.78
CA VAL A 195 20.09 -4.35 -8.99
C VAL A 195 18.94 -3.75 -8.18
N PRO A 196 17.71 -4.28 -8.31
CA PRO A 196 16.59 -3.85 -7.47
C PRO A 196 16.82 -4.28 -6.02
N THR A 197 16.45 -3.41 -5.07
CA THR A 197 16.36 -3.81 -3.65
C THR A 197 14.94 -4.24 -3.29
N TYR A 198 14.74 -4.76 -2.08
CA TYR A 198 13.39 -5.03 -1.57
C TYR A 198 12.45 -3.80 -1.58
N LEU A 199 12.97 -2.57 -1.46
CA LEU A 199 12.15 -1.35 -1.50
C LEU A 199 11.63 -1.05 -2.91
N CYS A 200 12.42 -1.35 -3.94
CA CYS A 200 12.00 -1.27 -5.34
C CYS A 200 10.83 -2.23 -5.61
N HIS A 201 10.96 -3.48 -5.16
CA HIS A 201 9.90 -4.47 -5.29
C HIS A 201 8.62 -4.08 -4.55
N ILE A 202 8.71 -3.57 -3.32
CA ILE A 202 7.55 -3.13 -2.54
C ILE A 202 6.86 -1.93 -3.22
N ALA A 203 7.62 -0.93 -3.67
CA ALA A 203 7.07 0.23 -4.37
C ALA A 203 6.32 -0.18 -5.65
N SER A 204 6.93 -1.05 -6.46
CA SER A 204 6.33 -1.57 -7.71
C SER A 204 5.09 -2.43 -7.45
N PHE A 205 5.15 -3.35 -6.48
CA PHE A 205 4.05 -4.27 -6.18
C PHE A 205 2.79 -3.57 -5.66
N TYR A 206 2.97 -2.55 -4.80
CA TYR A 206 1.86 -1.79 -4.21
C TYR A 206 1.51 -0.52 -4.99
N TYR A 207 2.17 -0.24 -6.12
CA TYR A 207 2.00 0.97 -6.93
C TYR A 207 2.17 2.26 -6.11
N LEU A 208 3.19 2.29 -5.25
CA LEU A 208 3.49 3.42 -4.40
C LEU A 208 4.62 4.28 -4.98
N ASP A 209 4.63 5.54 -4.58
CA ASP A 209 5.70 6.45 -4.97
C ASP A 209 7.01 6.07 -4.26
N TYR A 210 8.13 6.19 -4.98
CA TYR A 210 9.46 5.85 -4.43
C TYR A 210 9.80 6.72 -3.21
N THR A 211 9.28 7.95 -3.15
CA THR A 211 9.48 8.86 -2.02
C THR A 211 8.77 8.38 -0.75
N THR A 212 7.55 7.85 -0.84
CA THR A 212 6.79 7.27 0.29
C THR A 212 7.52 6.08 0.90
N VAL A 213 7.99 5.16 0.06
CA VAL A 213 8.73 3.98 0.55
C VAL A 213 10.04 4.40 1.22
N SER A 214 10.71 5.43 0.72
CA SER A 214 11.89 6.02 1.35
C SER A 214 11.57 6.69 2.69
N LEU A 215 10.46 7.42 2.77
CA LEU A 215 9.96 8.05 4.00
C LEU A 215 9.71 6.99 5.08
N PHE A 216 8.99 5.92 4.74
CA PHE A 216 8.73 4.81 5.67
C PHE A 216 10.01 4.15 6.16
N LYS A 217 10.96 3.86 5.26
CA LYS A 217 12.26 3.30 5.67
C LYS A 217 12.97 4.22 6.66
N LYS A 218 13.06 5.52 6.38
CA LYS A 218 13.75 6.51 7.22
C LYS A 218 13.07 6.68 8.58
N ALA A 219 11.74 6.75 8.61
CA ALA A 219 10.97 6.91 9.84
C ALA A 219 11.04 5.67 10.73
N LEU A 220 10.91 4.46 10.16
CA LEU A 220 10.96 3.21 10.91
C LEU A 220 12.39 2.85 11.38
N ALA A 221 13.41 3.22 10.59
CA ALA A 221 14.82 3.02 10.96
C ALA A 221 15.39 4.15 11.83
N ALA A 222 14.60 5.17 12.17
CA ALA A 222 15.07 6.32 12.91
C ALA A 222 15.62 5.92 14.30
N PRO A 223 16.77 6.49 14.73
CA PRO A 223 17.28 6.28 16.08
C PRO A 223 16.39 6.94 17.14
N LYS A 224 16.48 6.44 18.38
CA LYS A 224 15.62 6.82 19.53
C LYS A 224 15.60 8.34 19.80
N ASP A 225 16.66 9.06 19.45
CA ASP A 225 16.83 10.49 19.73
C ASP A 225 16.18 11.42 18.68
N SER A 226 15.49 10.86 17.68
CA SER A 226 14.75 11.67 16.71
C SER A 226 13.53 12.31 17.37
N TYR A 227 13.53 13.63 17.51
CA TYR A 227 12.43 14.42 18.09
C TYR A 227 11.05 14.18 17.46
N PHE A 228 10.98 13.66 16.23
CA PHE A 228 9.73 13.51 15.48
C PHE A 228 9.22 12.06 15.40
N TYR A 229 10.10 11.05 15.45
CA TYR A 229 9.74 9.63 15.32
C TYR A 229 10.29 8.73 16.44
N GLY A 230 10.96 9.30 17.46
CA GLY A 230 11.63 8.57 18.54
C GLY A 230 10.69 7.72 19.42
N PHE A 231 9.40 8.07 19.48
CA PHE A 231 8.37 7.37 20.26
C PHE A 231 8.01 5.98 19.74
N LEU A 232 8.47 5.59 18.54
CA LEU A 232 8.21 4.27 17.96
C LEU A 232 8.78 3.07 18.75
N ARG A 233 9.54 3.31 19.83
CA ARG A 233 10.20 2.29 20.68
C ARG A 233 9.79 2.31 22.16
N GLU A 234 8.91 3.20 22.58
CA GLU A 234 8.36 3.17 23.94
C GLU A 234 7.41 1.98 24.12
N ASP A 235 7.18 1.54 25.37
CA ASP A 235 6.26 0.43 25.67
C ASP A 235 4.78 0.84 25.52
N ASP A 236 4.48 2.14 25.46
CA ASP A 236 3.13 2.66 25.27
C ASP A 236 2.58 2.33 23.87
N GLU A 237 1.44 1.63 23.84
CA GLU A 237 0.74 1.27 22.61
C GLU A 237 0.14 2.48 21.91
N GLU A 238 -0.38 3.44 22.67
CA GLU A 238 -1.07 4.61 22.12
C GLU A 238 -0.11 5.51 21.35
N ALA A 239 1.03 5.87 21.97
CA ALA A 239 2.04 6.73 21.34
C ALA A 239 2.59 6.12 20.02
N ARG A 240 2.75 4.79 19.97
CA ARG A 240 3.18 4.08 18.75
C ARG A 240 2.13 4.14 17.66
N LEU A 241 0.85 3.88 18.00
CA LEU A 241 -0.25 3.95 17.03
C LEU A 241 -0.43 5.37 16.51
N PHE A 242 -0.34 6.38 17.37
CA PHE A 242 -0.36 7.79 16.97
C PHE A 242 0.76 8.12 15.97
N THR A 243 2.00 7.74 16.28
CA THR A 243 3.15 8.03 15.42
C THR A 243 3.05 7.33 14.06
N LEU A 244 2.58 6.07 14.04
CA LEU A 244 2.38 5.32 12.80
C LEU A 244 1.20 5.83 11.98
N ALA A 245 0.11 6.28 12.64
CA ALA A 245 -1.02 6.93 11.98
C ALA A 245 -0.61 8.26 11.32
N LYS A 246 0.26 9.03 12.00
CA LYS A 246 0.83 10.26 11.44
C LYS A 246 1.73 9.96 10.25
N LEU A 247 2.64 8.99 10.38
CA LEU A 247 3.49 8.55 9.28
C LEU A 247 2.66 8.09 8.06
N LEU A 248 1.55 7.40 8.31
CA LEU A 248 0.62 7.02 7.24
C LEU A 248 0.05 8.25 6.52
N ALA A 249 -0.36 9.29 7.24
CA ALA A 249 -0.92 10.50 6.66
C ALA A 249 0.12 11.35 5.89
N ASP A 250 1.40 11.29 6.30
CA ASP A 250 2.52 11.98 5.64
C ASP A 250 2.96 11.32 4.32
N ALA A 251 2.36 10.20 3.91
CA ALA A 251 2.65 9.55 2.64
C ALA A 251 2.29 10.44 1.43
N THR A 252 3.12 10.45 0.38
CA THR A 252 2.96 11.35 -0.76
C THR A 252 1.72 11.03 -1.61
N GLU A 253 1.17 9.82 -1.48
CA GLU A 253 -0.09 9.40 -2.10
C GLU A 253 -1.28 10.26 -1.65
N TYR A 254 -1.19 10.87 -0.46
CA TYR A 254 -2.23 11.76 0.08
C TYR A 254 -1.99 13.23 -0.22
N SER A 255 -0.90 13.58 -0.93
CA SER A 255 -0.64 14.96 -1.36
C SER A 255 -1.69 15.49 -2.35
N GLU A 256 -2.42 14.61 -3.02
CA GLU A 256 -3.49 14.93 -3.97
C GLU A 256 -4.88 15.05 -3.33
N VAL A 257 -5.00 14.90 -2.00
CA VAL A 257 -6.26 15.14 -1.30
C VAL A 257 -6.64 16.61 -1.45
N PRO A 258 -7.84 16.94 -1.99
CA PRO A 258 -8.21 18.32 -2.25
C PRO A 258 -8.40 19.07 -0.94
N VAL A 259 -7.80 20.25 -0.84
CA VAL A 259 -8.06 21.21 0.23
C VAL A 259 -8.78 22.38 -0.42
N ARG A 260 -10.03 22.63 -0.01
CA ARG A 260 -10.88 23.69 -0.60
C ARG A 260 -10.80 24.96 0.24
N HIS A 261 -11.25 26.06 -0.35
CA HIS A 261 -11.27 27.35 0.34
C HIS A 261 -12.13 27.31 1.61
N ASN A 262 -11.65 27.91 2.70
CA ASN A 262 -12.30 27.96 4.02
C ASN A 262 -12.44 26.61 4.73
N GLU A 263 -11.83 25.53 4.23
CA GLU A 263 -11.79 24.25 4.94
C GLU A 263 -10.86 24.30 6.17
N GLU A 264 -9.98 25.30 6.29
CA GLU A 264 -9.10 25.44 7.47
C GLU A 264 -9.90 25.59 8.78
N LEU A 265 -11.01 26.33 8.76
CA LEU A 265 -11.87 26.56 9.93
C LEU A 265 -12.59 25.28 10.33
N ILE A 266 -13.07 24.53 9.34
CA ILE A 266 -13.76 23.25 9.54
C ILE A 266 -12.77 22.21 10.08
N ASN A 267 -11.54 22.18 9.56
CA ASN A 267 -10.48 21.30 10.04
C ASN A 267 -10.10 21.63 11.50
N ALA A 268 -10.04 22.92 11.85
CA ALA A 268 -9.77 23.36 13.22
C ALA A 268 -10.91 22.98 14.19
N GLU A 269 -12.17 23.09 13.79
CA GLU A 269 -13.32 22.62 14.58
C GLU A 269 -13.30 21.10 14.76
N LEU A 270 -13.01 20.37 13.69
CA LEU A 270 -12.93 18.91 13.72
C LEU A 270 -11.78 18.43 14.61
N SER A 271 -10.64 19.12 14.60
CA SER A 271 -9.50 18.81 15.48
C SER A 271 -9.84 18.90 16.97
N LYS A 272 -10.77 19.78 17.38
CA LYS A 272 -11.19 19.90 18.80
C LYS A 272 -12.05 18.73 19.28
N VAL A 273 -12.73 18.05 18.35
CA VAL A 273 -13.60 16.91 18.65
C VAL A 273 -12.80 15.60 18.71
N LEU A 274 -11.61 15.57 18.11
CA LEU A 274 -10.81 14.37 17.96
C LEU A 274 -9.81 14.17 19.12
N PRO A 275 -9.48 12.91 19.48
CA PRO A 275 -8.67 12.63 20.67
C PRO A 275 -7.19 12.94 20.50
N TRP A 276 -6.66 12.81 19.28
CA TRP A 276 -5.24 12.98 19.01
C TRP A 276 -4.99 14.37 18.45
N GLU A 277 -4.46 15.24 19.31
CA GLU A 277 -4.07 16.60 18.95
C GLU A 277 -2.93 16.59 17.90
N LEU A 278 -3.00 17.54 16.97
CA LEU A 278 -2.00 17.73 15.93
C LEU A 278 -0.72 18.35 16.52
N THR A 279 0.13 17.56 17.18
CA THR A 279 1.36 18.11 17.76
C THR A 279 2.44 18.38 16.68
N GLY A 280 3.00 19.59 16.68
CA GLY A 280 4.17 19.99 15.89
C GLY A 280 3.85 20.84 14.65
N PRO A 281 4.70 20.85 13.59
CA PRO A 281 4.56 21.74 12.42
C PRO A 281 3.27 21.54 11.58
N LEU A 282 2.42 20.55 11.91
CA LEU A 282 1.12 20.35 11.29
C LEU A 282 0.02 21.26 11.89
N GLU A 283 0.18 21.77 13.11
CA GLU A 283 -0.71 22.79 13.70
C GLU A 283 -0.67 24.10 12.88
N ALA A 284 0.49 24.40 12.28
CA ALA A 284 0.66 25.51 11.35
C ALA A 284 0.11 25.23 9.94
N SER A 285 -0.42 24.02 9.69
CA SER A 285 -0.68 23.47 8.36
C SER A 285 -2.06 22.84 8.22
N PHE A 286 -3.13 23.42 8.79
CA PHE A 286 -4.52 23.01 8.50
C PHE A 286 -4.89 23.13 7.01
N GLU A 287 -4.06 23.81 6.23
CA GLU A 287 -4.11 23.94 4.77
C GLU A 287 -3.43 22.76 4.04
N SER A 288 -2.67 21.91 4.75
CA SER A 288 -1.93 20.81 4.14
C SER A 288 -2.84 19.59 3.89
N PRO A 289 -2.75 18.95 2.70
CA PRO A 289 -3.42 17.69 2.40
C PRO A 289 -3.14 16.57 3.42
N HIS A 290 -1.92 16.53 3.96
CA HIS A 290 -1.50 15.53 4.95
C HIS A 290 -2.20 15.71 6.30
N ALA A 291 -2.33 16.97 6.76
CA ALA A 291 -3.07 17.29 7.98
C ALA A 291 -4.55 16.90 7.84
N LYS A 292 -5.16 17.25 6.70
CA LYS A 292 -6.54 16.87 6.38
C LYS A 292 -6.69 15.34 6.37
N THR A 293 -5.78 14.62 5.73
CA THR A 293 -5.80 13.15 5.70
C THR A 293 -5.75 12.53 7.09
N PHE A 294 -4.89 13.04 7.98
CA PHE A 294 -4.80 12.58 9.36
C PHE A 294 -6.11 12.78 10.12
N LEU A 295 -6.73 13.96 9.98
CA LEU A 295 -8.03 14.27 10.59
C LEU A 295 -9.16 13.38 10.05
N LEU A 296 -9.19 13.14 8.74
CA LEU A 296 -10.19 12.26 8.10
C LEU A 296 -10.04 10.80 8.57
N LEU A 297 -8.81 10.29 8.72
CA LEU A 297 -8.55 8.96 9.24
C LEU A 297 -9.03 8.82 10.70
N GLN A 298 -8.76 9.81 11.53
CA GLN A 298 -9.25 9.83 12.92
C GLN A 298 -10.77 9.90 13.01
N ALA A 299 -11.40 10.78 12.21
CA ALA A 299 -12.86 10.90 12.15
C ALA A 299 -13.50 9.58 11.70
N HIS A 300 -12.86 8.86 10.78
CA HIS A 300 -13.28 7.52 10.37
C HIS A 300 -13.17 6.49 11.50
N TRP A 301 -12.05 6.46 12.24
CA TRP A 301 -11.90 5.52 13.37
C TRP A 301 -12.90 5.76 14.50
N LYS A 302 -13.19 7.03 14.83
CA LYS A 302 -14.19 7.39 15.84
C LYS A 302 -15.63 7.31 15.33
N GLY A 303 -15.85 7.20 14.03
CA GLY A 303 -17.18 7.22 13.44
C GLY A 303 -17.90 8.57 13.63
N VAL A 304 -17.15 9.67 13.64
CA VAL A 304 -17.71 11.03 13.77
C VAL A 304 -18.49 11.36 12.49
N PRO A 305 -19.71 11.92 12.58
CA PRO A 305 -20.44 12.37 11.42
C PRO A 305 -19.69 13.50 10.72
N MET A 306 -19.40 13.32 9.43
CA MET A 306 -18.70 14.33 8.63
C MET A 306 -19.56 15.58 8.44
N PRO A 307 -18.98 16.79 8.50
CA PRO A 307 -19.74 18.05 8.46
C PRO A 307 -20.38 18.31 7.09
N ILE A 308 -19.70 17.92 6.01
CA ILE A 308 -20.11 18.17 4.62
C ILE A 308 -19.95 16.87 3.82
N LYS A 309 -20.78 16.70 2.77
CA LYS A 309 -20.68 15.56 1.84
C LYS A 309 -19.32 15.45 1.14
N ASP A 310 -18.63 16.57 0.93
CA ASP A 310 -17.30 16.58 0.32
C ASP A 310 -16.27 15.85 1.19
N TYR A 311 -16.34 16.03 2.52
CA TYR A 311 -15.50 15.28 3.46
C TYR A 311 -15.77 13.77 3.38
N VAL A 312 -17.01 13.35 3.13
CA VAL A 312 -17.33 11.92 2.92
C VAL A 312 -16.65 11.38 1.66
N ASN A 313 -16.64 12.16 0.57
CA ASN A 313 -15.95 11.78 -0.67
C ASN A 313 -14.42 11.76 -0.48
N ASP A 314 -13.88 12.75 0.24
CA ASP A 314 -12.45 12.85 0.52
C ASP A 314 -12.00 11.68 1.42
N THR A 315 -12.74 11.37 2.50
CA THR A 315 -12.51 10.19 3.34
C THR A 315 -12.54 8.92 2.51
N LYS A 316 -13.49 8.77 1.60
CA LYS A 316 -13.54 7.60 0.71
C LYS A 316 -12.31 7.49 -0.17
N SER A 317 -11.84 8.59 -0.74
CA SER A 317 -10.62 8.61 -1.54
C SER A 317 -9.39 8.19 -0.72
N VAL A 318 -9.26 8.68 0.51
CA VAL A 318 -8.20 8.29 1.44
C VAL A 318 -8.29 6.79 1.79
N LEU A 319 -9.48 6.29 2.12
CA LEU A 319 -9.69 4.89 2.49
C LEU A 319 -9.50 3.91 1.34
N ASP A 320 -9.78 4.32 0.09
CA ASP A 320 -9.52 3.48 -1.08
C ASP A 320 -8.00 3.27 -1.30
N GLN A 321 -7.17 4.25 -0.92
CA GLN A 321 -5.70 4.16 -1.01
C GLN A 321 -5.04 3.56 0.24
N ALA A 322 -5.68 3.62 1.41
CA ALA A 322 -5.07 3.20 2.67
C ALA A 322 -4.59 1.74 2.71
N PRO A 323 -5.32 0.72 2.19
CA PRO A 323 -4.88 -0.67 2.25
C PRO A 323 -3.53 -0.93 1.57
N ARG A 324 -3.27 -0.31 0.40
CA ARG A 324 -2.00 -0.48 -0.30
C ARG A 324 -0.82 0.14 0.47
N VAL A 325 -1.02 1.33 1.03
CA VAL A 325 0.00 2.06 1.78
C VAL A 325 0.33 1.33 3.08
N VAL A 326 -0.70 0.87 3.81
CA VAL A 326 -0.53 0.13 5.07
C VAL A 326 0.15 -1.23 4.84
N ASN A 327 -0.25 -1.97 3.80
CA ASN A 327 0.38 -3.26 3.47
C ASN A 327 1.88 -3.10 3.14
N ALA A 328 2.24 -2.06 2.38
CA ALA A 328 3.64 -1.74 2.11
C ALA A 328 4.40 -1.38 3.40
N MET A 329 3.78 -0.60 4.29
CA MET A 329 4.38 -0.25 5.58
C MET A 329 4.61 -1.49 6.47
N VAL A 330 3.69 -2.47 6.45
CA VAL A 330 3.87 -3.78 7.12
C VAL A 330 5.09 -4.53 6.56
N GLU A 331 5.22 -4.60 5.24
CA GLU A 331 6.34 -5.32 4.62
C GLU A 331 7.70 -4.64 4.85
N ILE A 332 7.74 -3.31 4.83
CA ILE A 332 8.97 -2.55 5.15
C ILE A 332 9.36 -2.78 6.62
N ALA A 333 8.40 -2.65 7.55
CA ALA A 333 8.64 -2.93 8.97
C ALA A 333 9.12 -4.38 9.19
N ALA A 334 8.58 -5.31 8.42
CA ALA A 334 8.97 -6.71 8.47
C ALA A 334 10.39 -6.95 7.96
N LYS A 335 10.79 -6.33 6.85
CA LYS A 335 12.17 -6.43 6.33
C LYS A 335 13.19 -5.80 7.29
N LEU A 336 12.79 -4.78 8.05
CA LEU A 336 13.61 -4.19 9.13
C LEU A 336 13.62 -5.03 10.42
N SER A 337 12.90 -6.16 10.48
CA SER A 337 12.77 -7.03 11.65
C SER A 337 12.15 -6.36 12.89
N LEU A 338 11.30 -5.34 12.70
CA LEU A 338 10.68 -4.56 13.78
C LEU A 338 9.32 -5.15 14.17
N LEU A 339 9.31 -6.11 15.11
CA LEU A 339 8.12 -6.89 15.44
C LEU A 339 6.96 -6.05 16.00
N ARG A 340 7.23 -5.22 17.02
CA ARG A 340 6.21 -4.40 17.69
C ARG A 340 5.52 -3.43 16.73
N GLN A 341 6.31 -2.80 15.87
CA GLN A 341 5.81 -1.89 14.85
C GLN A 341 5.00 -2.65 13.81
N THR A 342 5.47 -3.82 13.35
CA THR A 342 4.74 -4.67 12.41
C THR A 342 3.33 -5.00 12.93
N PHE A 343 3.19 -5.44 14.18
CA PHE A 343 1.88 -5.69 14.79
C PHE A 343 1.04 -4.41 14.95
N SER A 344 1.66 -3.28 15.32
CA SER A 344 0.96 -2.00 15.45
C SER A 344 0.41 -1.51 14.11
N VAL A 345 1.16 -1.68 13.01
CA VAL A 345 0.69 -1.35 11.66
C VAL A 345 -0.41 -2.29 11.20
N MET A 346 -0.29 -3.60 11.49
CA MET A 346 -1.38 -4.55 11.24
C MET A 346 -2.65 -4.17 12.01
N ARG A 347 -2.51 -3.70 13.25
CA ARG A 347 -3.61 -3.18 14.04
C ARG A 347 -4.25 -1.97 13.37
N ILE A 348 -3.46 -1.01 12.88
CA ILE A 348 -3.97 0.13 12.10
C ILE A 348 -4.78 -0.33 10.88
N SER A 349 -4.32 -1.35 10.15
CA SER A 349 -5.10 -1.93 9.05
C SER A 349 -6.48 -2.42 9.51
N GLN A 350 -6.54 -3.13 10.63
CA GLN A 350 -7.80 -3.63 11.19
C GLN A 350 -8.73 -2.47 11.60
N LEU A 351 -8.17 -1.41 12.22
CA LEU A 351 -8.92 -0.23 12.65
C LEU A 351 -9.51 0.53 11.46
N ILE A 352 -8.74 0.67 10.37
CA ILE A 352 -9.21 1.30 9.13
C ILE A 352 -10.33 0.47 8.50
N ALA A 353 -10.18 -0.85 8.42
CA ALA A 353 -11.16 -1.74 7.81
C ALA A 353 -12.50 -1.77 8.56
N GLN A 354 -12.46 -1.69 9.89
CA GLN A 354 -13.63 -1.79 10.77
C GLN A 354 -14.22 -0.44 11.19
N ALA A 355 -13.52 0.68 10.96
CA ALA A 355 -13.91 2.02 11.40
C ALA A 355 -14.16 2.07 12.92
N ARG A 356 -13.14 1.64 13.67
CA ARG A 356 -13.16 1.58 15.14
C ARG A 356 -11.88 2.16 15.73
N TRP A 357 -11.98 2.62 16.97
CA TRP A 357 -10.84 3.11 17.73
C TRP A 357 -10.03 1.95 18.32
N TRP A 358 -8.77 2.21 18.68
CA TRP A 358 -7.84 1.18 19.13
C TRP A 358 -8.26 0.51 20.45
N ASP A 359 -8.88 1.28 21.36
CA ASP A 359 -9.40 0.86 22.66
C ASP A 359 -10.84 0.29 22.60
N ASP A 360 -11.51 0.35 21.44
CA ASP A 360 -12.89 -0.12 21.35
C ASP A 360 -12.96 -1.66 21.49
N PRO A 361 -13.95 -2.21 22.23
CA PRO A 361 -14.13 -3.65 22.35
C PRO A 361 -14.31 -4.30 20.96
N PRO A 362 -13.62 -5.43 20.66
CA PRO A 362 -13.71 -6.11 19.36
C PRO A 362 -15.14 -6.50 18.95
N ILE A 363 -16.06 -6.64 19.90
CA ILE A 363 -17.47 -6.97 19.67
C ILE A 363 -18.21 -5.85 18.91
N MET A 364 -17.74 -4.61 19.01
CA MET A 364 -18.33 -3.45 18.33
C MET A 364 -18.16 -3.48 16.81
N GLN A 365 -17.38 -4.42 16.27
CA GLN A 365 -17.35 -4.72 14.82
C GLN A 365 -18.68 -5.25 14.29
N ILE A 366 -19.51 -5.84 15.16
CA ILE A 366 -20.81 -6.36 14.77
C ILE A 366 -21.74 -5.17 14.46
N PRO A 367 -22.44 -5.16 13.31
CA PRO A 367 -23.34 -4.06 12.95
C PRO A 367 -24.39 -3.79 14.03
N TYR A 368 -24.64 -2.51 14.29
CA TYR A 368 -25.64 -2.01 15.26
C TYR A 368 -25.35 -2.31 16.74
N VAL A 369 -24.16 -2.85 17.07
CA VAL A 369 -23.71 -2.97 18.46
C VAL A 369 -23.11 -1.63 18.89
N THR A 370 -23.78 -0.95 19.81
CA THR A 370 -23.24 0.26 20.48
C THR A 370 -22.33 -0.15 21.63
N PHE A 371 -21.53 0.80 22.11
CA PHE A 371 -20.64 0.61 23.27
C PHE A 371 -21.39 0.07 24.50
N GLU A 372 -22.60 0.59 24.78
CA GLU A 372 -23.44 0.13 25.89
C GLU A 372 -23.86 -1.35 25.76
N ILE A 373 -24.19 -1.78 24.54
CA ILE A 373 -24.59 -3.17 24.25
C ILE A 373 -23.37 -4.07 24.42
N ALA A 374 -22.20 -3.67 23.91
CA ALA A 374 -20.96 -4.44 24.04
C ALA A 374 -20.59 -4.66 25.52
N MET A 375 -20.64 -3.60 26.36
CA MET A 375 -20.37 -3.74 27.79
C MET A 375 -21.39 -4.64 28.50
N LYS A 376 -22.69 -4.50 28.19
CA LYS A 376 -23.72 -5.39 28.74
C LYS A 376 -23.51 -6.84 28.31
N MET A 377 -23.12 -7.09 27.06
CA MET A 377 -22.80 -8.43 26.58
C MET A 377 -21.61 -9.02 27.34
N GLU A 378 -20.56 -8.24 27.58
CA GLU A 378 -19.41 -8.70 28.37
C GLU A 378 -19.78 -9.01 29.82
N MET A 379 -20.61 -8.17 30.45
CA MET A 379 -21.12 -8.44 31.81
C MET A 379 -21.99 -9.70 31.87
N LEU A 380 -22.90 -9.88 30.90
CA LEU A 380 -23.76 -11.06 30.82
C LEU A 380 -22.94 -12.33 30.56
N TRP A 381 -21.88 -12.23 29.76
CA TRP A 381 -20.95 -13.33 29.52
C TRP A 381 -20.20 -13.73 30.79
N LYS A 382 -19.62 -12.77 31.51
CA LYS A 382 -18.92 -13.00 32.78
C LYS A 382 -19.85 -13.63 33.83
N LYS A 383 -21.13 -13.23 33.87
CA LYS A 383 -22.14 -13.85 34.76
C LYS A 383 -22.50 -15.28 34.34
N ARG A 384 -22.50 -15.60 33.05
CA ARG A 384 -22.87 -16.93 32.54
C ARG A 384 -21.71 -17.93 32.67
N ASN A 385 -20.46 -17.46 32.60
CA ASN A 385 -19.25 -18.29 32.67
C ASN A 385 -18.37 -17.92 33.87
N GLU A 386 -18.80 -18.27 35.09
CA GLU A 386 -18.05 -18.01 36.34
C GLU A 386 -16.61 -18.57 36.36
N LYS A 387 -16.26 -19.49 35.45
CA LYS A 387 -14.92 -20.11 35.35
C LYS A 387 -13.97 -19.44 34.36
N CYS A 388 -14.44 -18.54 33.50
CA CYS A 388 -13.60 -17.87 32.50
C CYS A 388 -13.49 -16.39 32.84
N ASN A 389 -12.41 -16.00 33.50
CA ASN A 389 -12.07 -14.59 33.78
C ASN A 389 -11.60 -13.84 32.51
N SER A 390 -11.63 -14.48 31.35
CA SER A 390 -11.25 -13.95 30.06
C SER A 390 -12.35 -13.08 29.46
N SER A 391 -11.99 -11.88 29.00
CA SER A 391 -12.87 -10.99 28.22
C SER A 391 -13.48 -11.73 27.02
N LEU A 392 -14.73 -11.42 26.71
CA LEU A 392 -15.49 -12.05 25.63
C LEU A 392 -14.76 -11.87 24.28
N ARG A 393 -14.19 -12.96 23.74
CA ARG A 393 -13.56 -12.95 22.42
C ARG A 393 -14.60 -13.20 21.34
N LEU A 394 -14.33 -12.68 20.14
CA LEU A 394 -15.19 -12.89 18.98
C LEU A 394 -15.34 -14.39 18.65
N LEU A 395 -14.27 -15.15 18.83
CA LEU A 395 -14.26 -16.62 18.69
C LEU A 395 -15.24 -17.31 19.65
N ASP A 396 -15.40 -16.79 20.87
CA ASP A 396 -16.29 -17.39 21.85
C ASP A 396 -17.76 -17.21 21.45
N LEU A 397 -18.09 -16.10 20.78
CA LEU A 397 -19.42 -15.86 20.21
C LEU A 397 -19.76 -16.77 19.02
N MET A 398 -18.76 -17.23 18.28
CA MET A 398 -18.95 -18.16 17.16
C MET A 398 -19.28 -19.58 17.62
N ARG A 399 -18.80 -19.97 18.81
CA ARG A 399 -19.02 -21.31 19.39
C ARG A 399 -20.40 -21.47 20.03
N ILE A 400 -21.18 -20.40 20.14
CA ILE A 400 -22.50 -20.39 20.75
C ILE A 400 -23.58 -20.55 19.68
N ASP A 401 -24.64 -21.29 20.01
CA ASP A 401 -25.81 -21.41 19.15
C ASP A 401 -26.50 -20.07 18.86
N SER A 402 -27.04 -19.92 17.66
CA SER A 402 -27.61 -18.63 17.19
C SER A 402 -28.76 -18.11 18.05
N ARG A 403 -29.51 -19.02 18.69
CA ARG A 403 -30.62 -18.67 19.59
C ARG A 403 -30.12 -18.04 20.89
N ASP A 404 -29.01 -18.54 21.42
CA ASP A 404 -28.37 -17.99 22.60
C ASP A 404 -27.71 -16.64 22.29
N VAL A 405 -27.10 -16.49 21.11
CA VAL A 405 -26.56 -15.21 20.63
C VAL A 405 -27.68 -14.17 20.47
N GLU A 406 -28.80 -14.53 19.85
CA GLU A 406 -29.96 -13.64 19.72
C GLU A 406 -30.59 -13.30 21.08
N GLY A 407 -30.57 -14.23 22.04
CA GLY A 407 -30.99 -14.02 23.42
C GLY A 407 -30.06 -13.06 24.17
N LEU A 408 -28.74 -13.20 24.02
CA LEU A 408 -27.75 -12.29 24.58
C LEU A 408 -27.90 -10.88 23.98
N LEU A 409 -28.09 -10.76 22.66
CA LEU A 409 -28.30 -9.48 21.99
C LEU A 409 -29.62 -8.80 22.44
N ASN A 410 -30.68 -9.59 22.64
CA ASN A 410 -31.95 -9.08 23.14
C ASN A 410 -31.82 -8.54 24.57
N ASN A 411 -31.18 -9.32 25.45
CA ASN A 411 -30.96 -8.97 26.85
C ASN A 411 -29.97 -7.80 27.01
N ALA A 412 -29.04 -7.63 26.06
CA ALA A 412 -28.11 -6.51 26.02
C ALA A 412 -28.75 -5.19 25.51
N GLY A 413 -29.98 -5.24 24.97
CA GLY A 413 -30.76 -4.04 24.62
C GLY A 413 -31.09 -3.86 23.14
N MET A 414 -30.75 -4.82 22.26
CA MET A 414 -31.13 -4.75 20.84
C MET A 414 -32.58 -5.17 20.61
N ARG A 415 -33.52 -4.25 20.87
CA ARG A 415 -34.96 -4.52 20.74
C ARG A 415 -35.41 -4.78 19.30
N ASN A 416 -34.76 -4.16 18.31
CA ASN A 416 -35.14 -4.30 16.90
C ASN A 416 -34.73 -5.67 16.32
N VAL A 417 -35.73 -6.46 15.91
CA VAL A 417 -35.55 -7.81 15.31
C VAL A 417 -34.68 -7.75 14.05
N LYS A 418 -34.81 -6.69 13.21
CA LYS A 418 -34.00 -6.54 11.99
C LYS A 418 -32.52 -6.39 12.32
N HIS A 419 -32.18 -5.59 13.33
CA HIS A 419 -30.79 -5.38 13.74
C HIS A 419 -30.19 -6.65 14.35
N ARG A 420 -30.96 -7.40 15.15
CA ARG A 420 -30.54 -8.71 15.68
C ARG A 420 -30.28 -9.73 14.59
N ASN A 421 -31.17 -9.82 13.59
CA ASN A 421 -31.00 -10.75 12.47
C ASN A 421 -29.81 -10.37 11.58
N VAL A 422 -29.45 -9.08 11.48
CA VAL A 422 -28.24 -8.65 10.76
C VAL A 422 -27.00 -8.98 11.59
N ALA A 423 -27.00 -8.70 12.90
CA ALA A 423 -25.91 -9.03 13.82
C ALA A 423 -25.64 -10.55 13.88
N GLY A 424 -26.67 -11.38 14.02
CA GLY A 424 -26.55 -12.85 14.02
C GLY A 424 -26.03 -13.39 12.69
N ARG A 425 -26.45 -12.81 11.55
CA ARG A 425 -25.86 -13.14 10.24
C ARG A 425 -24.42 -12.66 10.09
N ALA A 426 -24.06 -11.53 10.68
CA ALA A 426 -22.69 -11.03 10.67
C ALA A 426 -21.76 -11.97 11.44
N ILE A 427 -22.18 -12.44 12.62
CA ILE A 427 -21.41 -13.39 13.43
C ILE A 427 -21.17 -14.70 12.67
N LYS A 428 -22.18 -15.22 11.97
CA LYS A 428 -22.03 -16.42 11.13
C LYS A 428 -21.16 -16.24 9.88
N ARG A 429 -20.93 -15.00 9.44
CA ARG A 429 -20.06 -14.71 8.29
C ARG A 429 -18.60 -14.52 8.69
N ILE A 430 -18.32 -14.44 9.99
CA ILE A 430 -16.95 -14.40 10.48
C ILE A 430 -16.30 -15.73 10.11
N PRO A 431 -15.15 -15.72 9.42
CA PRO A 431 -14.50 -16.95 8.98
C PRO A 431 -13.95 -17.70 10.20
N ASP A 432 -14.34 -18.96 10.39
CA ASP A 432 -13.76 -19.84 11.41
C ASP A 432 -12.47 -20.44 10.84
N ILE A 433 -11.41 -19.65 10.87
CA ILE A 433 -10.10 -20.06 10.38
C ILE A 433 -9.33 -20.65 11.56
N GLN A 434 -8.98 -21.93 11.44
CA GLN A 434 -8.20 -22.63 12.43
C GLN A 434 -6.80 -22.96 11.89
N LEU A 435 -5.78 -22.78 12.72
CA LEU A 435 -4.44 -23.29 12.46
C LEU A 435 -4.44 -24.81 12.71
N ALA A 436 -4.40 -25.60 11.64
CA ALA A 436 -4.45 -27.05 11.75
C ALA A 436 -3.10 -27.63 12.19
N SER A 437 -2.01 -27.11 11.63
CA SER A 437 -0.65 -27.45 12.03
C SER A 437 0.33 -26.36 11.59
N ALA A 438 1.38 -26.16 12.40
CA ALA A 438 2.56 -25.41 12.03
C ALA A 438 3.77 -26.28 12.33
N GLU A 439 4.36 -26.81 11.27
CA GLU A 439 5.51 -27.72 11.34
C GLU A 439 6.70 -27.04 10.68
N CYS A 440 7.84 -27.07 11.37
CA CYS A 440 9.11 -26.63 10.80
C CYS A 440 9.91 -27.88 10.39
N SER A 441 10.11 -28.07 9.09
CA SER A 441 11.08 -29.03 8.56
C SER A 441 12.38 -28.32 8.21
N ILE A 442 13.51 -28.96 8.50
CA ILE A 442 14.83 -28.48 8.11
C ILE A 442 15.25 -29.32 6.91
N ILE A 443 15.32 -28.71 5.73
CA ILE A 443 15.75 -29.35 4.49
C ILE A 443 17.22 -29.01 4.26
N GLU A 444 18.05 -30.02 4.05
CA GLU A 444 19.45 -29.83 3.68
C GLU A 444 19.50 -29.57 2.17
N VAL A 445 20.00 -28.40 1.77
CA VAL A 445 20.11 -28.05 0.34
C VAL A 445 21.59 -27.96 -0.01
N ASN A 446 22.06 -28.95 -0.76
CA ASN A 446 23.41 -28.94 -1.33
C ASN A 446 23.45 -27.93 -2.48
N ARG A 447 24.11 -26.79 -2.28
CA ARG A 447 24.46 -25.87 -3.36
C ARG A 447 25.90 -26.17 -3.80
N SER A 448 26.07 -26.65 -5.02
CA SER A 448 27.38 -26.77 -5.67
C SER A 448 27.81 -25.41 -6.23
N HIS A 449 28.93 -24.89 -5.74
CA HIS A 449 29.63 -23.77 -6.35
C HIS A 449 30.74 -24.30 -7.27
N ILE A 450 30.88 -23.73 -8.47
CA ILE A 450 32.04 -23.90 -9.33
C ILE A 450 32.83 -22.59 -9.21
N GLU A 451 33.94 -22.60 -8.49
CA GLU A 451 34.96 -21.55 -8.58
C GLU A 451 36.01 -22.02 -9.59
N THR A 452 36.29 -21.21 -10.61
CA THR A 452 37.41 -21.42 -11.52
C THR A 452 38.57 -20.54 -11.06
N ASP A 453 39.42 -21.08 -10.18
CA ASP A 453 40.75 -20.53 -9.95
C ASP A 453 41.77 -21.66 -10.10
N THR A 454 42.60 -21.53 -11.14
CA THR A 454 43.83 -22.30 -11.43
C THR A 454 43.71 -23.83 -11.39
N ASP A 455 43.50 -24.42 -12.58
CA ASP A 455 43.80 -25.79 -13.03
C ASP A 455 43.40 -27.04 -12.20
N ASP A 456 42.76 -26.91 -11.04
CA ASP A 456 42.20 -28.04 -10.28
C ASP A 456 40.72 -27.84 -9.91
N LEU A 457 39.82 -28.51 -10.63
CA LEU A 457 38.38 -28.58 -10.34
C LEU A 457 38.13 -29.38 -9.05
N SER A 458 38.03 -28.69 -7.91
CA SER A 458 37.55 -29.28 -6.66
C SER A 458 36.18 -28.70 -6.25
N LEU A 459 35.16 -29.57 -6.23
CA LEU A 459 33.82 -29.26 -5.71
C LEU A 459 33.89 -29.16 -4.18
N LYS A 460 33.86 -27.95 -3.64
CA LYS A 460 33.59 -27.76 -2.20
C LYS A 460 32.08 -27.62 -1.99
N GLU A 461 31.46 -28.67 -1.46
CA GLU A 461 30.07 -28.66 -1.03
C GLU A 461 29.92 -27.74 0.19
N THR A 462 29.19 -26.63 0.04
CA THR A 462 28.78 -25.82 1.18
C THR A 462 27.34 -26.21 1.53
N THR A 463 27.16 -26.94 2.62
CA THR A 463 25.83 -27.34 3.11
C THR A 463 25.12 -26.13 3.70
N VAL A 464 24.13 -25.61 2.97
CA VAL A 464 23.24 -24.57 3.49
C VAL A 464 21.95 -25.24 3.96
N TYR A 465 21.67 -25.15 5.26
CA TYR A 465 20.42 -25.65 5.83
C TYR A 465 19.28 -24.68 5.50
N GLN A 466 18.34 -25.11 4.66
CA GLN A 466 17.16 -24.33 4.33
C GLN A 466 15.99 -24.79 5.21
N LYS A 467 15.53 -23.93 6.11
CA LYS A 467 14.40 -24.25 6.98
C LYS A 467 13.11 -23.90 6.25
N VAL A 468 12.17 -24.84 6.19
CA VAL A 468 10.84 -24.64 5.60
C VAL A 468 9.79 -24.78 6.69
N VAL A 469 9.06 -23.69 6.96
CA VAL A 469 7.87 -23.78 7.81
C VAL A 469 6.67 -24.01 6.92
N SER A 470 5.99 -25.13 7.12
CA SER A 470 4.68 -25.37 6.51
C SER A 470 3.57 -25.05 7.50
N VAL A 471 2.80 -24.01 7.19
CA VAL A 471 1.58 -23.66 7.91
C VAL A 471 0.39 -24.19 7.12
N VAL A 472 -0.47 -24.99 7.78
CA VAL A 472 -1.74 -25.45 7.22
C VAL A 472 -2.88 -24.68 7.86
N ILE A 473 -3.54 -23.86 7.05
CA ILE A 473 -4.73 -23.11 7.44
C ILE A 473 -5.96 -23.91 7.01
N LYS A 474 -6.84 -24.27 7.96
CA LYS A 474 -8.14 -24.90 7.67
C LYS A 474 -9.26 -23.88 7.74
N ASN A 475 -10.18 -23.96 6.79
CA ASN A 475 -11.42 -23.17 6.78
C ASN A 475 -12.62 -24.13 6.78
N ASP A 476 -13.42 -24.12 7.85
CA ASP A 476 -14.63 -24.95 7.94
C ASP A 476 -15.75 -24.33 7.10
N THR A 477 -15.98 -24.92 5.92
CA THR A 477 -16.87 -24.43 4.86
C THR A 477 -18.38 -24.61 5.12
N SER A 478 -18.84 -24.59 6.38
CA SER A 478 -20.27 -24.75 6.69
C SER A 478 -21.09 -23.46 6.63
N SER A 479 -20.45 -22.30 6.56
CA SER A 479 -21.13 -21.01 6.39
C SER A 479 -20.68 -20.37 5.09
N ASN A 480 -21.61 -19.80 4.34
CA ASN A 480 -21.30 -18.89 3.23
C ASN A 480 -20.37 -17.80 3.79
N VAL A 481 -19.06 -17.94 3.58
CA VAL A 481 -18.02 -16.98 3.96
C VAL A 481 -18.20 -15.75 3.08
N GLY A 482 -19.22 -14.97 3.43
CA GLY A 482 -19.38 -13.61 2.99
C GLY A 482 -18.32 -12.76 3.69
N LEU A 483 -17.88 -11.72 2.99
CA LEU A 483 -16.97 -10.72 3.52
C LEU A 483 -17.36 -10.28 4.94
N PRO A 484 -16.38 -10.01 5.82
CA PRO A 484 -16.66 -9.37 7.09
C PRO A 484 -17.48 -8.11 6.81
N PHE A 485 -18.51 -7.89 7.61
CA PHE A 485 -19.31 -6.68 7.52
C PHE A 485 -18.42 -5.49 7.88
N SER A 486 -17.76 -4.89 6.89
CA SER A 486 -17.22 -3.54 7.04
C SER A 486 -18.42 -2.59 7.01
N SER A 487 -18.66 -1.92 8.14
CA SER A 487 -19.77 -0.98 8.27
C SER A 487 -19.61 0.26 7.38
N SER A 488 -18.46 0.44 6.73
CA SER A 488 -18.15 1.65 5.98
C SER A 488 -17.09 1.42 4.90
N HIS A 489 -17.55 1.53 3.66
CA HIS A 489 -16.82 2.00 2.46
C HIS A 489 -15.64 1.18 1.90
N VAL A 490 -14.93 0.36 2.67
CA VAL A 490 -13.81 -0.43 2.11
C VAL A 490 -14.38 -1.67 1.41
N LYS A 491 -14.47 -1.62 0.08
CA LYS A 491 -14.83 -2.77 -0.77
C LYS A 491 -13.68 -3.79 -0.80
N SER A 492 -13.42 -4.51 0.29
CA SER A 492 -12.54 -5.66 0.18
C SER A 492 -13.28 -6.82 -0.48
N LYS A 493 -12.73 -7.40 -1.54
CA LYS A 493 -13.27 -8.61 -2.19
C LYS A 493 -12.73 -9.91 -1.57
N ASP A 494 -11.60 -9.85 -0.85
CA ASP A 494 -10.91 -11.01 -0.26
C ASP A 494 -10.31 -10.74 1.13
N LEU A 495 -10.16 -11.80 1.94
CA LEU A 495 -9.57 -11.73 3.28
C LEU A 495 -8.05 -11.86 3.19
N LEU A 496 -7.33 -10.74 3.35
CA LEU A 496 -5.87 -10.76 3.49
C LEU A 496 -5.49 -11.15 4.92
N CYS A 497 -4.65 -12.18 5.04
CA CYS A 497 -4.08 -12.68 6.28
C CYS A 497 -2.55 -12.58 6.21
N TRP A 498 -1.92 -12.14 7.29
CA TRP A 498 -0.47 -12.18 7.43
C TRP A 498 -0.07 -13.34 8.31
N ILE A 499 0.87 -14.14 7.80
CA ILE A 499 1.54 -15.18 8.57
C ILE A 499 2.85 -14.59 9.07
N VAL A 500 2.93 -14.44 10.38
CA VAL A 500 4.05 -13.83 11.08
C VAL A 500 4.77 -14.90 11.87
N LEU A 501 6.03 -15.16 11.51
CA LEU A 501 6.91 -16.09 12.22
C LEU A 501 7.80 -15.30 13.19
N THR A 502 7.75 -15.65 14.46
CA THR A 502 8.50 -14.97 15.53
C THR A 502 9.46 -15.93 16.24
N LYS A 503 10.58 -15.40 16.72
CA LYS A 503 11.49 -16.10 17.65
C LYS A 503 11.48 -15.37 18.99
N GLY A 504 10.79 -15.95 19.96
CA GLY A 504 10.55 -15.31 21.26
C GLY A 504 9.67 -14.06 21.12
N ASN A 505 9.80 -13.12 22.06
CA ASN A 505 8.90 -11.96 22.16
C ASN A 505 9.32 -10.74 21.32
N ASP A 506 10.55 -10.68 20.79
CA ASP A 506 11.07 -9.43 20.21
C ASP A 506 11.58 -9.56 18.77
N ARG A 507 11.78 -10.76 18.22
CA ARG A 507 12.38 -10.91 16.87
C ARG A 507 11.41 -11.50 15.86
N LEU A 508 11.08 -10.70 14.84
CA LEU A 508 10.44 -11.15 13.62
C LEU A 508 11.45 -11.96 12.78
N VAL A 509 11.02 -13.11 12.26
CA VAL A 509 11.88 -13.98 11.45
C VAL A 509 11.44 -14.03 9.99
N ALA A 510 10.14 -14.11 9.73
CA ALA A 510 9.60 -14.02 8.38
C ALA A 510 8.15 -13.53 8.43
N LEU A 511 7.73 -12.89 7.34
CA LEU A 511 6.36 -12.47 7.11
C LEU A 511 5.96 -12.89 5.70
N GLN A 512 4.76 -13.45 5.56
CA GLN A 512 4.15 -13.69 4.26
C GLN A 512 2.67 -13.28 4.28
N SER A 513 2.28 -12.48 3.30
CA SER A 513 0.90 -12.09 3.06
C SER A 513 0.19 -13.15 2.21
N VAL A 514 -0.99 -13.57 2.65
CA VAL A 514 -1.78 -14.64 2.04
C VAL A 514 -3.22 -14.19 1.93
N VAL A 515 -3.75 -14.24 0.71
CA VAL A 515 -5.18 -14.03 0.47
C VAL A 515 -5.92 -15.36 0.67
N VAL A 516 -6.82 -15.41 1.64
CA VAL A 516 -7.65 -16.59 1.92
C VAL A 516 -8.91 -16.49 1.06
N GLY A 517 -8.97 -17.31 -0.01
CA GLY A 517 -10.11 -17.38 -0.92
C GLY A 517 -11.26 -18.23 -0.35
N ARG A 518 -12.49 -17.96 -0.80
CA ARG A 518 -13.74 -18.55 -0.28
C ARG A 518 -13.88 -20.07 -0.44
N ASN A 519 -13.11 -20.69 -1.34
CA ASN A 519 -13.29 -22.11 -1.74
C ASN A 519 -12.09 -23.00 -1.40
N GLN A 520 -11.13 -22.53 -0.61
CA GLN A 520 -9.97 -23.35 -0.22
C GLN A 520 -10.12 -23.84 1.22
N THR A 521 -10.22 -25.16 1.37
CA THR A 521 -10.37 -25.84 2.66
C THR A 521 -9.03 -25.96 3.40
N GLU A 522 -7.93 -26.11 2.68
CA GLU A 522 -6.58 -26.20 3.22
C GLU A 522 -5.58 -25.45 2.32
N ARG A 523 -4.69 -24.65 2.94
CA ARG A 523 -3.56 -24.03 2.23
C ARG A 523 -2.26 -24.31 2.98
N LYS A 524 -1.32 -24.98 2.31
CA LYS A 524 0.05 -25.20 2.79
C LYS A 524 0.95 -24.09 2.28
N ILE A 525 1.58 -23.35 3.19
CA ILE A 525 2.46 -22.24 2.84
C ILE A 525 3.85 -22.57 3.36
N SER A 526 4.82 -22.58 2.46
CA SER A 526 6.21 -22.92 2.73
C SER A 526 7.05 -21.63 2.77
N LEU A 527 7.49 -21.24 3.96
CA LEU A 527 8.43 -20.13 4.13
C LEU A 527 9.85 -20.67 4.27
N GLU A 528 10.74 -20.25 3.36
CA GLU A 528 12.15 -20.61 3.39
C GLU A 528 12.95 -19.63 4.25
N MET A 529 13.83 -20.15 5.11
CA MET A 529 14.57 -19.35 6.09
C MET A 529 16.01 -19.87 6.25
N GLU A 530 16.99 -18.96 6.30
CA GLU A 530 18.42 -19.30 6.25
C GLU A 530 19.05 -19.59 7.62
N ALA A 531 18.60 -18.98 8.72
CA ALA A 531 19.37 -19.05 9.97
C ALA A 531 18.57 -19.41 11.23
N VAL A 532 17.39 -18.84 11.46
CA VAL A 532 16.75 -18.85 12.78
C VAL A 532 15.53 -19.78 12.83
N VAL A 533 15.45 -20.62 13.88
CA VAL A 533 14.27 -21.43 14.17
C VAL A 533 13.19 -20.55 14.80
N PRO A 534 11.99 -20.42 14.19
CA PRO A 534 10.89 -19.68 14.80
C PRO A 534 10.25 -20.48 15.93
N THR A 535 9.73 -19.79 16.95
CA THR A 535 9.07 -20.40 18.11
C THR A 535 7.55 -20.30 18.04
N HIS A 536 7.00 -19.23 17.45
CA HIS A 536 5.55 -19.04 17.32
C HIS A 536 5.17 -18.61 15.90
N VAL A 537 3.97 -19.03 15.48
CA VAL A 537 3.25 -18.48 14.32
C VAL A 537 2.12 -17.62 14.84
N HIS A 538 2.01 -16.40 14.32
CA HIS A 538 0.84 -15.55 14.50
C HIS A 538 0.14 -15.41 13.15
N LEU A 539 -1.16 -15.74 13.12
CA LEU A 539 -2.04 -15.35 12.04
C LEU A 539 -2.74 -14.07 12.44
N VAL A 540 -2.54 -13.01 11.64
CA VAL A 540 -3.15 -11.71 11.85
C VAL A 540 -4.00 -11.37 10.64
N PHE A 541 -5.27 -11.02 10.87
CA PHE A 541 -6.17 -10.64 9.80
C PHE A 541 -6.10 -9.14 9.55
N SER A 542 -6.09 -8.73 8.29
CA SER A 542 -6.09 -7.31 7.89
C SER A 542 -7.39 -6.57 8.17
N SER A 543 -8.50 -7.30 8.23
CA SER A 543 -9.84 -6.72 8.17
C SER A 543 -10.70 -7.02 9.37
N ILE A 544 -10.31 -7.91 10.29
CA ILE A 544 -11.13 -8.30 11.44
C ILE A 544 -10.26 -8.23 12.69
N MET A 545 -10.75 -7.57 13.74
CA MET A 545 -10.08 -7.53 15.04
C MET A 545 -10.46 -8.74 15.90
N GLY A 546 -9.51 -9.25 16.68
CA GLY A 546 -9.77 -10.26 17.70
C GLY A 546 -9.91 -11.70 17.19
N LEU A 547 -9.57 -11.93 15.91
CA LEU A 547 -9.35 -13.27 15.32
C LEU A 547 -7.86 -13.64 15.26
N ASP A 548 -6.99 -12.87 15.91
CA ASP A 548 -5.56 -13.10 15.81
C ASP A 548 -5.21 -14.36 16.61
N ILE A 549 -4.64 -15.35 15.93
CA ILE A 549 -4.33 -16.67 16.52
C ILE A 549 -2.82 -16.80 16.62
N SER A 550 -2.33 -17.09 17.81
CA SER A 550 -0.93 -17.44 18.07
C SER A 550 -0.82 -18.91 18.42
N MET A 551 0.08 -19.65 17.76
CA MET A 551 0.36 -21.05 18.06
C MET A 551 1.86 -21.31 18.14
N PRO A 552 2.36 -22.07 19.15
CA PRO A 552 3.76 -22.48 19.18
C PRO A 552 4.06 -23.49 18.07
N ILE A 553 5.24 -23.38 17.46
CA ILE A 553 5.67 -24.26 16.37
C ILE A 553 6.21 -25.55 16.96
N LYS A 554 5.71 -26.69 16.48
CA LYS A 554 6.30 -27.99 16.80
C LYS A 554 7.47 -28.25 15.86
N LEU A 555 8.66 -28.42 16.42
CA LEU A 555 9.85 -28.79 15.67
C LEU A 555 9.80 -30.28 15.33
N GLN A 556 9.72 -30.60 14.04
CA GLN A 556 9.98 -31.96 13.58
C GLN A 556 11.46 -32.07 13.23
N THR A 557 12.22 -32.78 14.06
CA THR A 557 13.62 -33.06 13.79
C THR A 557 13.75 -34.14 12.72
N LYS A 558 14.35 -33.75 11.59
CA LYS A 558 14.89 -34.58 10.49
C LYS A 558 13.88 -35.42 9.69
N THR A 559 13.53 -34.92 8.51
CA THR A 559 13.28 -35.77 7.34
C THR A 559 14.49 -35.63 6.42
N LYS A 560 15.34 -36.68 6.37
CA LYS A 560 16.30 -36.81 5.27
C LYS A 560 15.47 -37.01 4.01
N VAL A 561 15.57 -36.09 3.06
CA VAL A 561 15.12 -36.30 1.68
C VAL A 561 16.36 -36.48 0.84
#